data_AF-A0A448SZ64-F1
#
_entry.id   AF-A0A448SZ64-F1
#
_cell.length_a   1.000
_cell.length_b   1.000
_cell.length_c   1.000
_cell.angle_alpha   90.00
_cell.angle_beta   90.00
_cell.angle_gamma   90.00
#
_symmetry.space_group_name_H-M   'P 1'
#
loop_
_entity.id
_entity.type
_entity.pdbx_description
1 polymer ?
#
loop_
_entity_poly.entity_id
_entity_poly.type
_entity_poly.pdbx_seq_one_letter_code
_entity_poly.pdbx_strand_id
1 'polypeptide(L)'
;MITIISDDSYFVLGAQALLTHSGYQVATIDIHKLNRPVNSQQNDIILLSSNNRNLIHNVLLFAGVENRRVIQMIDGNTPSDMWADGVLSKKTATHEFPRIIKYILNLKVKDCLKDLTLREVEIMDKLLKGKKTMPSPEKCEYLKKLSAPIS
;
A
#
# COMPACT_ATOMS: atom_id res chain seq x y z
N MET A 1 13.37 -0.86 -4.04
CA MET A 1 13.43 0.55 -3.61
C MET A 1 12.02 1.10 -3.42
N ILE A 2 11.83 2.09 -2.52
CA ILE A 2 10.55 2.80 -2.35
C ILE A 2 10.69 4.19 -2.93
N THR A 3 9.77 4.60 -3.80
CA THR A 3 9.70 5.99 -4.29
C THR A 3 8.48 6.68 -3.73
N ILE A 4 8.64 7.89 -3.21
CA ILE A 4 7.53 8.72 -2.73
C ILE A 4 7.28 9.81 -3.75
N ILE A 5 6.01 9.96 -4.15
CA ILE A 5 5.53 11.04 -4.99
C ILE A 5 4.34 11.70 -4.28
N SER A 6 4.48 12.97 -3.96
CA SER A 6 3.41 13.73 -3.33
C SER A 6 3.55 15.22 -3.56
N ASP A 7 2.42 15.91 -3.62
CA ASP A 7 2.32 17.37 -3.52
C ASP A 7 2.31 17.86 -2.05
N ASP A 8 2.21 16.95 -1.08
CA ASP A 8 2.28 17.24 0.36
C ASP A 8 3.70 17.04 0.88
N SER A 9 4.40 18.15 1.11
CA SER A 9 5.79 18.14 1.60
C SER A 9 5.94 17.52 3.00
N TYR A 10 4.95 17.65 3.87
CA TYR A 10 5.01 17.07 5.21
C TYR A 10 4.85 15.55 5.16
N PHE A 11 3.95 15.06 4.30
CA PHE A 11 3.84 13.63 4.03
C PHE A 11 5.16 13.06 3.50
N VAL A 12 5.79 13.72 2.52
CA VAL A 12 7.09 13.27 1.97
C VAL A 12 8.13 13.14 3.05
N LEU A 13 8.34 14.19 3.85
CA LEU A 13 9.35 14.20 4.91
C LEU A 13 9.08 13.14 5.98
N GLY A 14 7.83 13.02 6.44
CA GLY A 14 7.44 12.05 7.46
C GLY A 14 7.59 10.60 6.99
N ALA A 15 7.08 10.28 5.80
CA ALA A 15 7.18 8.94 5.24
C ALA A 15 8.63 8.58 4.91
N GLN A 16 9.41 9.51 4.36
CA GLN A 16 10.83 9.29 4.08
C GLN A 16 11.62 9.00 5.36
N ALA A 17 11.45 9.82 6.40
CA ALA A 17 12.14 9.63 7.68
C ALA A 17 11.78 8.26 8.30
N LEU A 18 10.48 7.93 8.35
CA LEU A 18 9.99 6.69 8.95
C LEU A 18 10.50 5.43 8.24
N LEU A 19 10.46 5.42 6.91
CA LEU A 19 10.87 4.27 6.11
C LEU A 19 12.40 4.11 6.08
N THR A 20 13.14 5.22 6.01
CA THR A 20 14.60 5.19 6.08
C THR A 20 15.07 4.69 7.45
N HIS A 21 14.46 5.17 8.54
CA HIS A 21 14.74 4.67 9.89
C HIS A 21 14.46 3.18 10.04
N SER A 22 13.48 2.66 9.28
CA SER A 22 13.13 1.24 9.24
C SER A 22 14.04 0.39 8.33
N GLY A 23 15.09 0.99 7.75
CA GLY A 23 16.08 0.30 6.92
C GLY A 23 15.72 0.18 5.43
N TYR A 24 14.69 0.89 4.95
CA TYR A 24 14.34 0.90 3.53
C TYR A 24 15.14 1.94 2.76
N GLN A 25 15.49 1.62 1.51
CA GLN A 25 16.00 2.60 0.56
C GLN A 25 14.82 3.40 -0.02
N VAL A 26 14.79 4.70 0.27
CA VAL A 26 13.71 5.60 -0.12
C VAL A 26 14.24 6.70 -1.03
N ALA A 27 13.54 6.95 -2.14
CA ALA A 27 13.77 8.08 -3.02
C ALA A 27 12.51 8.96 -3.08
N THR A 28 12.67 10.26 -3.29
CA THR A 28 11.57 11.18 -3.53
C THR A 28 11.68 11.71 -4.95
N ILE A 29 10.56 11.76 -5.67
CA ILE A 29 10.51 12.37 -7.01
C ILE A 29 9.72 13.66 -6.91
N ASP A 30 10.34 14.73 -7.41
CA ASP A 30 9.69 16.00 -7.66
C ASP A 30 8.60 15.81 -8.73
N ILE A 31 7.38 16.25 -8.40
CA ILE A 31 6.21 16.14 -9.28
C ILE A 31 6.44 16.78 -10.66
N HIS A 32 7.33 17.76 -10.77
CA HIS A 32 7.67 18.41 -12.03
C HIS A 32 8.67 17.61 -12.89
N LYS A 33 9.22 16.52 -12.36
CA LYS A 33 10.25 15.68 -13.01
C LYS A 33 9.75 14.28 -13.40
N LEU A 34 8.43 14.04 -13.35
CA LEU A 34 7.78 12.77 -13.67
C LEU A 34 8.00 12.25 -15.11
N ASN A 35 8.58 13.05 -16.01
CA ASN A 35 8.79 12.71 -17.42
C ASN A 35 10.11 11.98 -17.73
N ARG A 36 10.96 11.70 -16.74
CA ARG A 36 12.22 11.00 -16.98
C ARG A 36 12.10 9.53 -16.56
N PRO A 37 12.35 8.57 -17.47
CA PRO A 37 12.47 7.18 -17.08
C PRO A 37 13.64 7.07 -16.09
N VAL A 38 13.33 6.65 -14.88
CA VAL A 38 14.35 6.38 -13.85
C VAL A 38 14.61 4.89 -13.96
N ASN A 39 15.88 4.48 -14.14
CA ASN A 39 16.28 3.07 -14.12
C ASN A 39 15.57 2.33 -12.98
N SER A 40 14.56 1.55 -13.34
CA SER A 40 13.64 0.92 -12.41
C SER A 40 14.13 -0.49 -12.10
N GLN A 41 14.21 -0.83 -10.82
CA GLN A 41 14.41 -2.23 -10.42
C GLN A 41 13.05 -2.93 -10.37
N GLN A 42 13.04 -4.22 -10.67
CA GLN A 42 11.85 -5.05 -10.89
C GLN A 42 10.90 -5.20 -9.67
N ASN A 43 11.24 -4.62 -8.51
CA ASN A 43 10.48 -4.70 -7.25
C ASN A 43 10.16 -3.33 -6.62
N ASP A 44 10.25 -2.25 -7.39
CA ASP A 44 10.09 -0.91 -6.86
C ASP A 44 8.62 -0.51 -6.68
N ILE A 45 8.28 -0.01 -5.49
CA ILE A 45 6.94 0.51 -5.19
C ILE A 45 6.96 2.05 -5.23
N ILE A 46 5.82 2.63 -5.57
CA ILE A 46 5.53 4.06 -5.54
C ILE A 46 4.48 4.29 -4.45
N LEU A 47 4.81 5.14 -3.49
CA LEU A 47 3.86 5.70 -2.53
C LEU A 47 3.36 7.03 -3.08
N LEU A 48 2.09 7.07 -3.46
CA LEU A 48 1.45 8.23 -4.07
C LEU A 48 0.51 8.90 -3.08
N SER A 49 0.77 10.14 -2.70
CA SER A 49 -0.13 10.97 -1.88
C SER A 49 -0.48 12.23 -2.64
N SER A 50 -1.72 12.38 -3.11
CA SER A 50 -2.19 13.64 -3.69
C SER A 50 -3.71 13.65 -3.75
N ASN A 51 -4.30 14.83 -3.73
CA ASN A 51 -5.72 15.05 -4.06
C ASN A 51 -5.89 15.60 -5.50
N ASN A 52 -4.80 15.88 -6.19
CA ASN A 52 -4.80 16.36 -7.56
C ASN A 52 -4.95 15.20 -8.54
N ARG A 53 -6.14 15.08 -9.14
CA ARG A 53 -6.47 14.01 -10.11
C ARG A 53 -5.54 13.94 -11.31
N ASN A 54 -5.01 15.08 -11.77
CA ASN A 54 -4.07 15.10 -12.89
C ASN A 54 -2.73 14.50 -12.49
N LEU A 55 -2.24 14.83 -11.29
CA LEU A 55 -1.02 14.25 -10.76
C LEU A 55 -1.19 12.74 -10.55
N ILE A 56 -2.31 12.31 -9.97
CA ILE A 56 -2.60 10.88 -9.77
C ILE A 56 -2.60 10.13 -11.10
N HIS A 57 -3.33 10.62 -12.11
CA HIS A 57 -3.33 10.01 -13.45
C HIS A 57 -1.93 9.93 -14.06
N ASN A 58 -1.15 11.02 -13.98
CA ASN A 58 0.20 11.04 -14.54
C ASN A 58 1.11 10.01 -13.87
N VAL A 59 1.02 9.88 -12.55
CA VAL A 59 1.79 8.89 -11.78
C VAL A 59 1.36 7.46 -12.13
N LEU A 60 0.07 7.20 -12.27
CA LEU A 60 -0.45 5.88 -12.65
C LEU A 60 0.00 5.49 -14.06
N LEU A 61 -0.04 6.41 -15.02
CA LEU A 61 0.48 6.19 -16.38
C LEU A 61 1.99 5.92 -16.36
N PHE A 62 2.76 6.75 -15.65
CA PHE A 62 4.20 6.57 -15.47
C PHE A 62 4.52 5.20 -14.85
N ALA A 63 3.80 4.80 -13.80
CA ALA A 63 3.99 3.52 -13.15
C ALA A 63 3.64 2.33 -14.03
N GLY A 64 2.60 2.47 -14.87
CA GLY A 64 2.22 1.45 -15.85
C GLY A 64 3.31 1.20 -16.89
N VAL A 65 3.90 2.27 -17.44
CA VAL A 65 5.02 2.19 -18.41
C VAL A 65 6.26 1.56 -17.77
N GLU A 66 6.58 1.93 -16.54
CA GLU A 66 7.73 1.40 -15.78
C GLU A 66 7.45 0.05 -15.10
N ASN A 67 6.25 -0.53 -15.28
CA ASN A 67 5.78 -1.73 -14.60
C ASN A 67 5.96 -1.71 -13.06
N ARG A 68 5.84 -0.54 -12.44
CA ARG A 68 5.95 -0.35 -10.98
C ARG A 68 4.62 -0.59 -10.30
N ARG A 69 4.66 -0.81 -8.98
CA ARG A 69 3.46 -0.89 -8.14
C ARG A 69 3.15 0.46 -7.51
N VAL A 70 1.89 0.88 -7.51
CA VAL A 70 1.43 2.12 -6.88
C VAL A 70 0.56 1.81 -5.68
N ILE A 71 0.95 2.34 -4.52
CA ILE A 71 0.14 2.36 -3.31
C ILE A 71 -0.31 3.79 -3.08
N GLN A 72 -1.62 4.02 -3.19
CA GLN A 72 -2.22 5.33 -2.99
C GLN A 72 -2.43 5.59 -1.49
N MET A 73 -1.99 6.74 -1.03
CA MET A 73 -2.07 7.21 0.35
C MET A 73 -3.22 8.21 0.43
N ILE A 74 -4.33 7.79 1.01
CA ILE A 74 -5.59 8.55 1.01
C ILE A 74 -5.93 9.12 2.38
N ASP A 75 -6.66 10.23 2.36
CA ASP A 75 -7.29 10.80 3.54
C ASP A 75 -8.72 10.26 3.67
N GLY A 76 -8.98 9.45 4.70
CA GLY A 76 -10.33 9.00 5.06
C GLY A 76 -11.16 8.46 3.87
N ASN A 77 -12.32 9.09 3.61
CA ASN A 77 -13.30 8.67 2.61
C ASN A 77 -12.96 9.09 1.17
N THR A 78 -11.70 9.43 0.87
CA THR A 78 -11.31 9.79 -0.49
C THR A 78 -11.40 8.54 -1.39
N PRO A 79 -12.19 8.57 -2.47
CA PRO A 79 -12.30 7.42 -3.36
C PRO A 79 -10.94 7.11 -3.98
N SER A 80 -10.55 5.83 -3.92
CA SER A 80 -9.35 5.34 -4.59
C SER A 80 -9.56 5.28 -6.10
N ASP A 81 -8.51 5.55 -6.85
CA ASP A 81 -8.50 5.25 -8.28
C ASP A 81 -8.33 3.73 -8.49
N MET A 82 -9.16 3.14 -9.36
CA MET A 82 -9.21 1.68 -9.60
C MET A 82 -7.92 1.09 -10.21
N TRP A 83 -6.93 1.93 -10.52
CA TRP A 83 -5.71 1.59 -11.22
C TRP A 83 -4.49 1.55 -10.30
N ALA A 84 -4.63 1.99 -9.04
CA ALA A 84 -3.61 1.75 -8.03
C ALA A 84 -3.60 0.26 -7.66
N ASP A 85 -2.41 -0.29 -7.40
CA ASP A 85 -2.27 -1.67 -6.94
C ASP A 85 -2.83 -1.80 -5.51
N GLY A 86 -2.67 -0.78 -4.66
CA GLY A 86 -3.24 -0.78 -3.31
C GLY A 86 -3.50 0.60 -2.73
N VAL A 87 -4.16 0.62 -1.58
CA VAL A 87 -4.60 1.84 -0.90
C VAL A 87 -4.26 1.75 0.58
N LEU A 88 -3.71 2.84 1.14
CA LEU A 88 -3.44 2.97 2.56
C LEU A 88 -3.93 4.33 3.07
N SER A 89 -4.40 4.35 4.30
CA SER A 89 -4.78 5.59 4.96
C SER A 89 -3.53 6.36 5.42
N LYS A 90 -3.50 7.68 5.23
CA LYS A 90 -2.45 8.51 5.86
C LYS A 90 -2.50 8.48 7.38
N LYS A 91 -3.63 8.07 7.97
CA LYS A 91 -3.81 7.89 9.42
C LYS A 91 -3.27 6.55 9.94
N THR A 92 -2.67 5.71 9.09
CA THR A 92 -2.02 4.47 9.53
C THR A 92 -1.00 4.78 10.64
N ALA A 93 -1.04 3.99 11.71
CA ALA A 93 -0.15 4.20 12.83
C ALA A 93 1.32 4.03 12.39
N THR A 94 2.18 4.94 12.84
CA THR A 94 3.59 5.01 12.42
C THR A 94 4.36 3.71 12.64
N HIS A 95 4.06 2.96 13.70
CA HIS A 95 4.69 1.68 14.00
C HIS A 95 4.20 0.51 13.12
N GLU A 96 3.02 0.64 12.50
CA GLU A 96 2.46 -0.36 11.59
C GLU A 96 2.91 -0.13 10.16
N PHE A 97 3.12 1.12 9.77
CA PHE A 97 3.42 1.50 8.40
C PHE A 97 4.62 0.73 7.80
N PRO A 98 5.80 0.64 8.45
CA PRO A 98 6.91 -0.17 7.94
C PRO A 98 6.60 -1.67 7.79
N ARG A 99 5.71 -2.21 8.63
CA ARG A 99 5.31 -3.63 8.60
C ARG A 99 4.41 -3.92 7.41
N ILE A 100 3.47 -3.03 7.13
CA ILE A 100 2.59 -3.10 5.96
C ILE A 100 3.43 -3.01 4.68
N ILE A 101 4.38 -2.06 4.62
CA ILE A 101 5.29 -1.92 3.49
C ILE A 101 6.13 -3.20 3.28
N LYS A 102 6.63 -3.81 4.35
CA LYS A 102 7.34 -5.11 4.26
C LYS A 102 6.48 -6.17 3.60
N TYR A 103 5.21 -6.24 4.00
CA TYR A 103 4.26 -7.21 3.45
C TYR A 103 4.00 -6.95 1.97
N ILE A 104 3.70 -5.70 1.59
CA ILE A 104 3.49 -5.30 0.19
C ILE A 104 4.71 -5.66 -0.67
N LEU A 105 5.91 -5.35 -0.21
CA LEU A 105 7.14 -5.67 -0.94
C LEU A 105 7.32 -7.18 -1.17
N ASN A 106 6.91 -8.01 -0.21
CA ASN A 106 6.99 -9.47 -0.30
C ASN A 106 5.90 -10.13 -1.14
N LEU A 107 4.81 -9.42 -1.46
CA LEU A 107 3.78 -9.94 -2.36
C LEU A 107 4.35 -10.07 -3.77
N LYS A 108 4.27 -11.28 -4.34
CA LYS A 108 4.74 -11.59 -5.70
C LYS A 108 3.72 -11.27 -6.79
N VAL A 109 2.47 -11.00 -6.42
CA VAL A 109 1.34 -10.80 -7.35
C VAL A 109 0.85 -9.36 -7.20
N LYS A 110 0.72 -8.64 -8.33
CA LYS A 110 0.22 -7.25 -8.39
C LYS A 110 -1.25 -7.14 -7.99
N ASP A 111 -2.05 -8.15 -8.32
CA ASP A 111 -3.52 -8.11 -8.20
C ASP A 111 -4.10 -8.30 -6.79
N CYS A 112 -3.27 -8.47 -5.75
CA CYS A 112 -3.74 -8.86 -4.41
C CYS A 112 -3.96 -7.70 -3.43
N LEU A 113 -3.82 -6.44 -3.87
CA LEU A 113 -3.81 -5.27 -2.97
C LEU A 113 -5.03 -4.35 -3.14
N LYS A 114 -5.92 -4.65 -4.10
CA LYS A 114 -7.25 -4.03 -4.16
C LYS A 114 -8.03 -4.47 -2.93
N ASP A 115 -8.33 -3.49 -2.08
CA ASP A 115 -9.15 -3.62 -0.88
C ASP A 115 -8.50 -4.28 0.35
N LEU A 116 -7.29 -3.79 0.72
CA LEU A 116 -6.90 -3.40 2.09
C LEU A 116 -8.04 -2.84 2.97
N THR A 117 -9.08 -3.61 3.28
CA THR A 117 -10.14 -3.16 4.20
C THR A 117 -9.58 -3.05 5.61
N LEU A 118 -10.13 -2.13 6.42
CA LEU A 118 -9.83 -2.01 7.86
C LEU A 118 -9.87 -3.37 8.58
N ARG A 119 -10.74 -4.28 8.11
CA ARG A 119 -10.87 -5.65 8.61
C ARG A 119 -9.62 -6.51 8.35
N GLU A 120 -8.99 -6.38 7.19
CA GLU A 120 -7.79 -7.14 6.86
C GLU A 120 -6.56 -6.58 7.58
N VAL A 121 -6.51 -5.26 7.81
CA VAL A 121 -5.51 -4.63 8.69
C VAL A 121 -5.70 -5.09 10.14
N GLU A 122 -6.92 -5.18 10.65
CA GLU A 122 -7.23 -5.75 11.98
C GLU A 122 -6.87 -7.23 12.09
N ILE A 123 -7.14 -8.03 11.04
CA ILE A 123 -6.75 -9.45 11.00
C ILE A 123 -5.23 -9.57 11.01
N MET A 124 -4.53 -8.74 10.24
CA MET A 124 -3.08 -8.66 10.23
C MET A 124 -2.51 -8.27 11.60
N ASP A 125 -3.07 -7.26 12.27
CA ASP A 125 -2.69 -6.87 13.63
C ASP A 125 -2.92 -8.02 14.63
N LYS A 126 -4.05 -8.73 14.54
CA LYS A 126 -4.33 -9.94 15.34
C LYS A 126 -3.36 -11.09 15.07
N LEU A 127 -2.97 -11.33 13.81
CA LEU A 127 -2.01 -12.37 13.45
C LEU A 127 -0.59 -12.03 13.90
N LEU A 128 -0.21 -10.75 13.86
CA LEU A 128 1.09 -10.27 14.32
C LEU A 128 1.20 -10.28 15.85
N LYS A 129 0.11 -9.98 16.57
CA LYS A 129 0.01 -10.13 18.03
C LYS A 129 -0.12 -11.59 18.46
N GLY A 130 -0.62 -12.45 17.56
CA GLY A 130 -0.89 -13.88 17.77
C GLY A 130 0.24 -14.82 17.37
N LYS A 131 1.51 -14.55 17.72
CA LYS A 131 2.48 -15.66 17.82
C LYS A 131 2.24 -16.44 19.12
N LYS A 132 1.16 -17.23 19.12
CA LYS A 132 0.87 -18.46 19.89
C LYS A 132 -0.64 -18.66 19.94
N THR A 133 -1.22 -19.19 18.86
CA THR A 133 -2.30 -20.20 18.88
C THR A 133 -2.79 -20.40 17.45
N MET A 134 -2.67 -21.62 16.93
CA MET A 134 -3.41 -22.02 15.73
C MET A 134 -4.92 -21.84 16.01
N PRO A 135 -5.71 -21.28 15.08
CA PRO A 135 -7.16 -21.29 15.23
C PRO A 135 -7.66 -22.73 15.23
N SER A 136 -8.50 -23.09 16.21
CA SER A 136 -9.08 -24.43 16.32
C SER A 136 -10.02 -24.74 15.14
N PRO A 137 -10.13 -26.01 14.71
CA PRO A 137 -10.89 -26.44 13.53
C PRO A 137 -12.36 -25.97 13.51
N GLU A 138 -12.95 -25.73 14.68
CA GLU A 138 -14.36 -25.35 14.85
C GLU A 138 -14.69 -23.97 14.26
N LYS A 139 -13.72 -23.03 14.17
CA LYS A 139 -13.96 -21.71 13.54
C LYS A 139 -13.97 -21.75 12.02
N CYS A 140 -13.34 -22.74 11.39
CA CYS A 140 -13.39 -22.92 9.94
C CYS A 140 -14.74 -23.46 9.46
N GLU A 141 -15.46 -24.19 10.32
CA GLU A 141 -16.76 -24.77 9.98
C GLU A 141 -17.89 -23.72 9.93
N TYR A 142 -17.79 -22.68 10.77
CA TYR A 142 -18.72 -21.54 10.75
C TYR A 142 -18.67 -20.74 9.44
N LEU A 143 -17.49 -20.66 8.81
CA LEU A 143 -17.29 -19.92 7.56
C LEU A 143 -17.84 -20.67 6.34
N LYS A 144 -17.87 -22.00 6.36
CA LYS A 144 -18.50 -22.81 5.30
C LYS A 144 -20.02 -22.67 5.27
N LYS A 145 -20.67 -22.42 6.43
CA LYS A 145 -22.12 -22.24 6.50
C LYS A 145 -22.60 -20.87 5.98
N LEU A 146 -21.74 -19.85 6.01
CA LEU A 146 -22.07 -18.51 5.49
C LEU A 146 -21.91 -18.36 3.97
N SER A 147 -21.22 -19.31 3.32
CA SER A 147 -21.00 -19.33 1.87
C SER A 147 -21.97 -20.25 1.10
N ALA A 148 -22.97 -20.83 1.77
CA ALA A 148 -23.99 -21.60 1.09
C ALA A 148 -25.00 -20.66 0.43
N PRO A 149 -25.28 -20.78 -0.89
CA PRO A 149 -26.31 -19.99 -1.53
C PRO A 149 -27.68 -20.35 -0.95
N ILE A 150 -28.46 -19.33 -0.61
CA ILE A 150 -29.86 -19.47 -0.18
C ILE A 150 -30.65 -19.95 -1.41
N SER A 151 -31.04 -21.22 -1.41
CA SER A 151 -32.08 -21.78 -2.29
C SER A 151 -33.46 -21.27 -1.91
#